data_AF-A0A842YKI0-F1
#
_entry.id   AF-A0A842YKI0-F1
#
_cell.length_a   1.000
_cell.length_b   1.000
_cell.length_c   1.000
_cell.angle_alpha   90.00
_cell.angle_beta   90.00
_cell.angle_gamma   90.00
#
_symmetry.space_group_name_H-M   'P 1'
#
loop_
_entity.id
_entity.type
_entity.pdbx_description
1 polymer ?
#
loop_
_entity_poly.entity_id
_entity_poly.type
_entity_poly.pdbx_seq_one_letter_code
_entity_poly.pdbx_strand_id
1 'polypeptide(L)'
;TKLVRDADIVIGNGYPMANEGYKAYYLLRDSVREGGDMVFLLYTPEGCRVHHYNGRFGSDFGGRGWTKTTYLKKPWKMDRVICVSPELTMADEYYYGEGSQWVKSWSRALEMLVEKYGNRATVALYPTAAMQLSEENASNL
;
A
#
# COMPACT_ATOMS: atom_id res chain seq x y z
N THR A 1 3.27 17.16 -1.49
CA THR A 1 2.99 16.73 -2.88
C THR A 1 1.60 17.14 -3.25
N LYS A 2 1.38 17.60 -4.48
CA LYS A 2 0.03 17.83 -4.99
C LYS A 2 -0.73 16.52 -5.02
N LEU A 3 -1.96 16.52 -4.51
CA LEU A 3 -2.84 15.35 -4.51
C LEU A 3 -3.59 15.28 -5.86
N VAL A 4 -3.53 14.13 -6.53
CA VAL A 4 -4.44 13.81 -7.63
C VAL A 4 -5.70 13.22 -7.01
N ARG A 5 -6.86 13.87 -7.19
CA ARG A 5 -8.13 13.38 -6.61
C ARG A 5 -8.84 12.44 -7.57
N ASP A 6 -9.58 11.51 -6.99
CA ASP A 6 -10.52 10.62 -7.67
C ASP A 6 -9.95 9.83 -8.86
N ALA A 7 -8.68 9.44 -8.77
CA ALA A 7 -8.06 8.60 -9.79
C ALA A 7 -8.64 7.17 -9.76
N ASP A 8 -8.81 6.58 -10.93
CA ASP A 8 -9.23 5.17 -11.09
C ASP A 8 -8.23 4.22 -10.44
N ILE A 9 -6.94 4.50 -10.64
CA ILE A 9 -5.82 3.70 -10.14
C ILE A 9 -4.86 4.64 -9.41
N VAL A 10 -4.45 4.25 -8.21
CA VAL A 10 -3.44 4.97 -7.46
C VAL A 10 -2.29 4.04 -7.10
N ILE A 11 -1.08 4.42 -7.49
CA ILE A 11 0.15 3.66 -7.28
C ILE A 11 1.03 4.41 -6.29
N GLY A 12 1.35 3.76 -5.17
CA GLY A 12 2.33 4.25 -4.21
C GLY A 12 3.56 3.37 -4.18
N ASN A 13 4.72 3.95 -4.44
CA ASN A 13 5.99 3.27 -4.25
C ASN A 13 6.47 3.45 -2.81
N GLY A 14 6.77 2.32 -2.14
CA GLY A 14 7.27 2.31 -0.76
C GLY A 14 8.71 2.81 -0.60
N TYR A 15 9.50 2.88 -1.68
CA TYR A 15 10.86 3.43 -1.64
C TYR A 15 10.86 4.91 -1.19
N PRO A 16 11.84 5.40 -0.43
CA PRO A 16 12.98 4.67 0.15
C PRO A 16 12.67 3.96 1.47
N MET A 17 11.50 4.20 2.09
CA MET A 17 11.10 3.55 3.34
C MET A 17 10.38 2.22 3.08
N ALA A 18 11.03 1.34 2.32
CA ALA A 18 10.38 0.16 1.75
C ALA A 18 9.76 -0.76 2.83
N ASN A 19 10.44 -0.93 3.97
CA ASN A 19 9.98 -1.72 5.11
C ASN A 19 8.80 -1.11 5.90
N GLU A 20 8.37 0.10 5.53
CA GLU A 20 7.20 0.79 6.09
C GLU A 20 6.25 1.31 4.99
N GLY A 21 6.19 0.61 3.84
CA GLY A 21 5.38 1.04 2.69
C GLY A 21 3.88 1.26 2.99
N TYR A 22 3.32 0.63 4.02
CA TYR A 22 1.94 0.87 4.48
C TYR A 22 1.68 2.33 4.88
N LYS A 23 2.71 3.12 5.22
CA LYS A 23 2.58 4.56 5.51
C LYS A 23 2.01 5.35 4.33
N ALA A 24 2.20 4.87 3.11
CA ALA A 24 1.60 5.47 1.93
C ALA A 24 0.07 5.44 1.94
N TYR A 25 -0.56 4.56 2.75
CA TYR A 25 -2.00 4.32 2.74
C TYR A 25 -2.84 5.58 2.73
N TYR A 26 -2.62 6.53 3.64
CA TYR A 26 -3.47 7.72 3.73
C TYR A 26 -3.38 8.58 2.47
N LEU A 27 -2.18 8.79 1.94
CA LEU A 27 -1.98 9.51 0.68
C LEU A 27 -2.70 8.81 -0.48
N LEU A 28 -2.56 7.49 -0.61
CA LEU A 28 -3.21 6.75 -1.69
C LEU A 28 -4.73 6.70 -1.53
N ARG A 29 -5.19 6.51 -0.29
CA ARG A 29 -6.61 6.51 0.08
C ARG A 29 -7.23 7.85 -0.28
N ASP A 30 -6.57 8.96 -0.01
CA ASP A 30 -7.17 10.28 -0.28
C ASP A 30 -7.16 10.61 -1.78
N SER A 31 -6.32 9.92 -2.56
CA SER A 31 -6.16 10.11 -4.00
C SER A 31 -7.10 9.23 -4.86
N VAL A 32 -7.41 8.02 -4.41
CA VAL A 32 -8.20 7.06 -5.20
C VAL A 32 -9.69 7.39 -5.14
N ARG A 33 -10.44 7.19 -6.23
CA ARG A 33 -11.91 7.29 -6.17
C ARG A 33 -12.54 6.11 -5.44
N GLU A 34 -13.82 6.23 -5.11
CA GLU A 34 -14.62 5.09 -4.64
C GLU A 34 -14.71 4.00 -5.74
N GLY A 35 -14.52 2.74 -5.35
CA GLY A 35 -14.44 1.59 -6.26
C GLY A 35 -13.21 1.56 -7.18
N GLY A 36 -12.25 2.48 -6.99
CA GLY A 36 -10.96 2.47 -7.68
C GLY A 36 -10.00 1.39 -7.15
N ASP A 37 -8.79 1.31 -7.69
CA ASP A 37 -7.76 0.37 -7.26
C ASP A 37 -6.56 1.07 -6.64
N MET A 38 -6.08 0.52 -5.53
CA MET A 38 -4.87 0.94 -4.86
C MET A 38 -3.75 -0.07 -5.09
N VAL A 39 -2.58 0.41 -5.50
CA VAL A 39 -1.41 -0.43 -5.76
C VAL A 39 -0.24 0.03 -4.89
N PHE A 40 0.34 -0.90 -4.13
CA PHE A 40 1.61 -0.70 -3.45
C PHE A 40 2.73 -1.37 -4.25
N LEU A 41 3.81 -0.63 -4.51
CA LEU A 41 5.07 -1.21 -4.96
C LEU A 41 5.98 -1.39 -3.75
N LEU A 42 6.27 -2.64 -3.43
CA LEU A 42 6.97 -3.04 -2.22
C LEU A 42 8.27 -3.78 -2.58
N TYR A 43 9.31 -3.49 -1.82
CA TYR A 43 10.56 -4.24 -1.88
C TYR A 43 11.08 -4.46 -0.47
N THR A 44 10.61 -5.54 0.15
CA THR A 44 10.89 -5.87 1.55
C THR A 44 11.32 -7.33 1.66
N PRO A 45 12.51 -7.69 1.16
CA PRO A 45 12.99 -9.08 1.21
C PRO A 45 13.07 -9.64 2.65
N GLU A 46 13.27 -8.76 3.63
CA GLU A 46 13.31 -9.11 5.07
C GLU A 46 11.93 -9.02 5.74
N GLY A 47 10.90 -8.62 5.01
CA GLY A 47 9.55 -8.37 5.52
C GLY A 47 9.31 -6.92 5.97
N CYS A 48 8.05 -6.63 6.28
CA CYS A 48 7.59 -5.33 6.76
C CYS A 48 7.79 -5.21 8.28
N ARG A 49 8.17 -4.01 8.74
CA ARG A 49 8.44 -3.72 10.16
C ARG A 49 9.37 -4.72 10.86
N VAL A 50 10.55 -4.92 10.29
CA VAL A 50 11.64 -5.71 10.90
C VAL A 50 12.22 -4.94 12.11
N HIS A 51 11.49 -4.95 13.23
CA HIS A 51 11.86 -4.19 14.43
C HIS A 51 11.80 -5.10 15.66
N HIS A 52 12.87 -5.15 16.46
CA HIS A 52 12.91 -6.04 17.63
C HIS A 52 11.77 -5.75 18.65
N TYR A 53 11.52 -4.48 18.94
CA TYR A 53 10.45 -4.05 19.86
C TYR A 53 9.03 -4.06 19.25
N ASN A 54 8.82 -3.58 18.02
CA ASN A 54 7.48 -3.39 17.42
C ASN A 54 7.11 -4.42 16.34
N GLY A 55 8.05 -5.28 15.96
CA GLY A 55 7.88 -6.26 14.89
C GLY A 55 7.07 -7.47 15.34
N ARG A 56 6.42 -8.10 14.37
CA ARG A 56 5.70 -9.37 14.55
C ARG A 56 6.68 -10.52 14.38
N PHE A 57 6.57 -11.54 15.22
CA PHE A 57 7.34 -12.79 15.13
C PHE A 57 6.36 -13.95 15.07
N GLY A 58 6.18 -14.54 13.89
CA GLY A 58 5.17 -15.58 13.66
C GLY A 58 3.75 -15.01 13.51
N SER A 59 2.75 -15.73 14.02
CA SER A 59 1.34 -15.43 13.78
C SER A 59 0.73 -14.41 14.75
N ASP A 60 1.02 -14.57 16.02
CA ASP A 60 0.29 -14.01 17.16
C ASP A 60 1.22 -13.54 18.28
N PHE A 61 2.51 -13.48 17.98
CA PHE A 61 3.57 -13.02 18.87
C PHE A 61 4.39 -11.92 18.20
N GLY A 62 5.09 -11.13 19.00
CA GLY A 62 5.92 -10.02 18.53
C GLY A 62 6.78 -9.44 19.65
N GLY A 63 7.50 -8.38 19.33
CA GLY A 63 8.28 -7.65 20.32
C GLY A 63 7.41 -7.02 21.41
N ARG A 64 8.04 -6.49 22.47
CA ARG A 64 7.34 -5.95 23.64
C ARG A 64 6.35 -4.81 23.31
N GLY A 65 6.60 -4.04 22.26
CA GLY A 65 5.69 -3.00 21.77
C GLY A 65 4.78 -3.44 20.64
N TRP A 66 4.90 -4.70 20.19
CA TRP A 66 4.05 -5.21 19.14
C TRP A 66 2.61 -5.30 19.62
N THR A 67 1.72 -4.74 18.81
CA THR A 67 0.29 -4.92 18.90
C THR A 67 -0.21 -5.49 17.59
N LYS A 68 -1.28 -6.27 17.64
CA LYS A 68 -2.03 -6.70 16.46
C LYS A 68 -2.70 -5.48 15.83
N THR A 69 -1.94 -4.74 15.00
CA THR A 69 -2.39 -3.54 14.28
C THR A 69 -2.41 -3.74 12.77
N THR A 70 -3.62 -3.70 12.20
CA THR A 70 -3.86 -3.60 10.75
C THR A 70 -3.89 -2.11 10.37
N TYR A 71 -3.08 -1.72 9.38
CA TYR A 71 -3.04 -0.33 8.92
C TYR A 71 -4.17 -0.03 7.93
N LEU A 72 -4.41 -0.95 6.99
CA LEU A 72 -5.48 -0.84 6.00
C LEU A 72 -6.75 -1.53 6.50
N LYS A 73 -7.46 -0.87 7.41
CA LYS A 73 -8.70 -1.40 8.00
C LYS A 73 -9.86 -1.36 7.01
N LYS A 74 -10.66 -2.43 7.00
CA LYS A 74 -11.96 -2.47 6.31
C LYS A 74 -13.03 -1.68 7.11
N PRO A 75 -14.10 -1.20 6.45
CA PRO A 75 -14.36 -1.28 5.00
C PRO A 75 -13.42 -0.38 4.19
N TRP A 76 -13.06 -0.84 3.00
CA TRP A 76 -12.25 -0.07 2.05
C TRP A 76 -13.16 0.75 1.15
N LYS A 77 -12.75 1.98 0.82
CA LYS A 77 -13.43 2.78 -0.22
C LYS A 77 -13.04 2.35 -1.64
N MET A 78 -11.85 1.80 -1.79
CA MET A 78 -11.33 1.20 -3.01
C MET A 78 -11.85 -0.23 -3.13
N ASP A 79 -11.97 -0.71 -4.36
CA ASP A 79 -12.41 -2.07 -4.68
C ASP A 79 -11.30 -3.09 -4.43
N ARG A 80 -10.07 -2.78 -4.89
CA ARG A 80 -8.90 -3.66 -4.73
C ARG A 80 -7.73 -2.95 -4.07
N VAL A 81 -7.02 -3.69 -3.22
CA VAL A 81 -5.66 -3.38 -2.78
C VAL A 81 -4.73 -4.42 -3.41
N ILE A 82 -3.80 -3.97 -4.25
CA ILE A 82 -2.84 -4.82 -4.95
C ILE A 82 -1.44 -4.53 -4.40
N CYS A 83 -0.77 -5.54 -3.87
CA CYS A 83 0.60 -5.45 -3.37
C CYS A 83 1.54 -6.12 -4.36
N VAL A 84 2.40 -5.33 -4.99
CA VAL A 84 3.42 -5.81 -5.92
C VAL A 84 4.72 -5.95 -5.17
N SER A 85 5.22 -7.17 -5.01
CA SER A 85 6.50 -7.43 -4.36
C SER A 85 7.19 -8.63 -5.02
N PRO A 86 8.46 -8.53 -5.45
CA PRO A 86 9.19 -9.69 -5.98
C PRO A 86 9.34 -10.79 -4.93
N GLU A 87 9.47 -10.40 -3.65
CA GLU A 87 9.51 -11.29 -2.50
C GLU A 87 8.17 -11.24 -1.78
N LEU A 88 7.36 -12.29 -1.92
CA LEU A 88 6.04 -12.36 -1.29
C LEU A 88 6.17 -12.71 0.19
N THR A 89 5.92 -11.72 1.03
CA THR A 89 5.79 -11.93 2.47
C THR A 89 4.32 -11.95 2.84
N MET A 90 3.66 -13.11 2.71
CA MET A 90 2.22 -13.22 3.00
C MET A 90 1.87 -12.87 4.47
N ALA A 91 2.83 -12.98 5.39
CA ALA A 91 2.66 -12.49 6.76
C ALA A 91 2.37 -10.98 6.84
N ASP A 92 2.77 -10.21 5.82
CA ASP A 92 2.56 -8.76 5.72
C ASP A 92 1.18 -8.40 5.17
N GLU A 93 0.40 -9.35 4.65
CA GLU A 93 -1.00 -9.12 4.24
C GLU A 93 -1.77 -8.43 5.38
N TYR A 94 -1.46 -8.83 6.61
CA TYR A 94 -2.02 -8.24 7.82
C TYR A 94 -1.86 -6.71 7.91
N TYR A 95 -0.78 -6.15 7.36
CA TYR A 95 -0.53 -4.71 7.33
C TYR A 95 -1.24 -4.02 6.16
N TYR A 96 -1.28 -4.67 5.00
CA TYR A 96 -1.89 -4.15 3.78
C TYR A 96 -3.39 -4.48 3.64
N GLY A 97 -3.94 -5.12 4.67
CA GLY A 97 -5.35 -5.37 4.84
C GLY A 97 -5.75 -6.75 4.32
N GLU A 98 -6.64 -7.40 5.07
CA GLU A 98 -7.15 -8.74 4.80
C GLU A 98 -7.88 -8.80 3.45
N GLY A 99 -7.48 -9.75 2.59
CA GLY A 99 -7.98 -9.88 1.23
C GLY A 99 -7.26 -8.99 0.21
N SER A 100 -6.11 -8.41 0.58
CA SER A 100 -5.24 -7.74 -0.40
C SER A 100 -4.67 -8.76 -1.39
N GLN A 101 -4.47 -8.34 -2.64
CA GLN A 101 -4.04 -9.21 -3.73
C GLN A 101 -2.53 -9.05 -3.93
N TRP A 102 -1.77 -10.12 -3.75
CA TRP A 102 -0.31 -10.08 -3.80
C TRP A 102 0.22 -10.68 -5.11
N VAL A 103 1.07 -9.93 -5.82
CA VAL A 103 1.64 -10.36 -7.10
C VAL A 103 3.15 -10.11 -7.14
N LYS A 104 3.87 -11.02 -7.82
CA LYS A 104 5.35 -10.99 -7.86
C LYS A 104 5.94 -9.92 -8.77
N SER A 105 5.18 -9.42 -9.72
CA SER A 105 5.71 -8.56 -10.78
C SER A 105 4.74 -7.44 -11.12
N TRP A 106 5.33 -6.32 -11.53
CA TRP A 106 4.58 -5.21 -12.09
C TRP A 106 3.77 -5.64 -13.32
N SER A 107 4.34 -6.48 -14.18
CA SER A 107 3.64 -6.99 -15.38
C SER A 107 2.31 -7.66 -15.01
N ARG A 108 2.30 -8.49 -13.95
CA ARG A 108 1.06 -9.14 -13.50
C ARG A 108 0.04 -8.13 -12.94
N ALA A 109 0.50 -7.16 -12.15
CA ALA A 109 -0.37 -6.09 -11.66
C ALA A 109 -0.98 -5.30 -12.83
N LEU A 110 -0.15 -4.96 -13.82
CA LEU A 110 -0.57 -4.21 -15.00
C LEU A 110 -1.62 -4.98 -15.81
N GLU A 111 -1.46 -6.29 -16.00
CA GLU A 111 -2.49 -7.14 -16.63
C GLU A 111 -3.83 -7.02 -15.90
N MET A 112 -3.84 -7.15 -14.57
CA MET A 112 -5.06 -7.07 -13.76
C MET A 112 -5.74 -5.70 -13.82
N LEU A 113 -4.95 -4.63 -13.98
CA LEU A 113 -5.44 -3.26 -14.14
C LEU A 113 -6.01 -3.05 -15.54
N VAL A 114 -5.31 -3.50 -16.58
CA VAL A 114 -5.75 -3.40 -17.99
C VAL A 114 -7.01 -4.24 -18.22
N GLU A 115 -7.12 -5.42 -17.62
CA GLU A 115 -8.32 -6.26 -17.70
C GLU A 115 -9.56 -5.53 -17.16
N LYS A 116 -9.42 -4.77 -16.07
CA LYS A 116 -10.52 -4.03 -15.44
C LYS A 116 -10.84 -2.70 -16.15
N TYR A 117 -9.82 -1.91 -16.50
CA TYR A 117 -10.00 -0.52 -16.94
C TYR A 117 -9.72 -0.28 -18.43
N GLY A 118 -9.15 -1.25 -19.15
CA GLY A 118 -8.64 -1.04 -20.50
C GLY A 118 -7.55 0.03 -20.55
N ASN A 119 -7.65 0.96 -21.51
CA ASN A 119 -6.63 1.99 -21.77
C ASN A 119 -7.06 3.42 -21.40
N ARG A 120 -8.14 3.58 -20.62
CA ARG A 120 -8.74 4.90 -20.32
C ARG A 120 -8.65 5.30 -18.84
N ALA A 121 -7.98 4.51 -18.01
CA ALA A 121 -7.87 4.79 -16.59
C ALA A 121 -7.09 6.08 -16.32
N THR A 122 -7.59 6.88 -15.39
CA THR A 122 -6.79 7.92 -14.74
C THR A 122 -5.88 7.28 -13.69
N VAL A 123 -4.58 7.58 -13.77
CA VAL A 123 -3.57 6.99 -12.88
C VAL A 123 -2.84 8.07 -12.10
N ALA A 124 -2.85 7.97 -10.78
CA ALA A 124 -1.96 8.75 -9.92
C ALA A 124 -0.76 7.89 -9.51
N LEU A 125 0.45 8.43 -9.67
CA LEU A 125 1.69 7.79 -9.23
C LEU A 125 2.39 8.66 -8.18
N TYR A 126 2.70 8.07 -7.04
CA TYR A 126 3.47 8.67 -5.96
C TYR A 126 4.79 7.91 -5.81
N PRO A 127 5.89 8.42 -6.39
CA PRO A 127 7.16 7.69 -6.51
C PRO A 127 7.87 7.39 -5.18
N THR A 128 7.53 8.12 -4.12
CA THR A 128 8.11 7.93 -2.78
C THR A 128 7.02 8.01 -1.70
N ALA A 129 5.87 7.39 -1.98
CA ALA A 129 4.62 7.58 -1.26
C ALA A 129 4.73 7.38 0.25
N ALA A 130 5.60 6.49 0.72
CA ALA A 130 5.78 6.23 2.15
C ALA A 130 6.28 7.46 2.94
N MET A 131 7.01 8.37 2.29
CA MET A 131 7.51 9.62 2.90
C MET A 131 6.91 10.89 2.27
N GLN A 132 5.93 10.76 1.36
CA GLN A 132 5.24 11.90 0.79
C GLN A 132 4.01 12.26 1.62
N LEU A 133 3.84 13.55 1.90
CA LEU A 133 2.63 14.12 2.47
C LEU A 133 1.91 14.92 1.39
N SER A 134 0.57 14.85 1.37
CA SER A 134 -0.22 15.78 0.55
C SER A 134 -0.07 17.20 1.09
N GLU A 135 -0.17 18.21 0.22
CA GLU A 135 -0.15 19.62 0.64
C GLU A 135 -1.25 19.93 1.66
N GLU A 136 -2.43 19.32 1.49
CA GLU A 136 -3.54 19.43 2.43
C GLU A 136 -3.19 18.86 3.81
N ASN A 137 -2.65 17.64 3.87
CA ASN A 137 -2.23 17.05 5.15
C ASN A 137 -1.09 17.84 5.80
N ALA A 138 -0.17 18.39 5.00
CA ALA A 138 0.91 19.23 5.52
C ALA A 138 0.42 20.58 6.07
N SER A 139 -0.68 21.13 5.54
CA SER A 139 -1.24 22.41 5.98
C SER A 139 -2.03 22.32 7.29
N ASN A 140 -2.38 21.10 7.71
CA ASN A 140 -3.12 20.81 8.94
C ASN A 140 -2.22 20.36 10.11
N LEU A 141 -0.89 20.41 9.94
CA LEU A 141 0.12 20.15 10.97
C LEU A 141 0.49 21.44 11.71
#